data_AF-A0A0C2CVJ9-F1
#
_entry.id   AF-A0A0C2CVJ9-F1
#
_cell.length_a   1.000
_cell.length_b   1.000
_cell.length_c   1.000
_cell.angle_alpha   90.00
_cell.angle_beta   90.00
_cell.angle_gamma   90.00
#
_symmetry.space_group_name_H-M   'P 1'
#
loop_
_entity.id
_entity.type
_entity.pdbx_description
1 polymer ?
#
loop_
_entity_poly.entity_id
_entity_poly.type
_entity_poly.pdbx_seq_one_letter_code
_entity_poly.pdbx_strand_id
1 'polypeptide(L)'
;MSRSPQLGYNHNIPHRGRLYHVQTEDSGVKRAHIFTHVFYDGTIISSNKVDYDPGAEVENLDQHIIGLMQESHKSMIRNLRRGVYDDKIVQYIGEHPEGAHDAAPKESPPPSEDVRPERRAPADPREVEPQGPPLTPGHPGPTVDPTLTHPAFSSREAQAQVAASAGAGAGPKRSSRGPSRVRRRAVGGIGGRGVAADQTAKAKINERRDVIIGKFAAEHQAQLDEEILALLSE
;
A
#
# COMPACT_ATOMS: atom_id res chain seq x y z
N MET A 1 -19.58 -12.07 -8.65
CA MET A 1 -19.02 -11.00 -7.81
C MET A 1 -17.53 -10.91 -8.07
N SER A 2 -16.99 -9.73 -8.40
CA SER A 2 -15.53 -9.53 -8.48
C SER A 2 -15.02 -9.41 -7.04
N ARG A 3 -14.23 -10.37 -6.57
CA ARG A 3 -13.55 -10.24 -5.26
C ARG A 3 -12.42 -9.22 -5.41
N SER A 4 -12.28 -8.34 -4.43
CA SER A 4 -11.15 -7.39 -4.39
C SER A 4 -9.86 -8.16 -4.11
N PRO A 5 -8.72 -7.76 -4.70
CA PRO A 5 -7.43 -8.41 -4.43
C PRO A 5 -7.09 -8.38 -2.94
N GLN A 6 -6.54 -9.49 -2.44
CA GLN A 6 -6.04 -9.57 -1.07
C GLN A 6 -4.88 -8.57 -0.88
N LEU A 7 -4.78 -7.94 0.31
CA LEU A 7 -3.68 -7.02 0.63
C LEU A 7 -2.34 -7.78 0.51
N GLY A 8 -1.42 -7.26 -0.32
CA GLY A 8 -0.11 -7.88 -0.57
C GLY A 8 0.85 -7.78 0.61
N TYR A 9 1.87 -8.64 0.63
CA TYR A 9 2.94 -8.63 1.63
C TYR A 9 4.17 -7.92 1.11
N ASN A 10 4.85 -7.17 1.97
CA ASN A 10 6.00 -6.37 1.60
C ASN A 10 7.02 -6.30 2.74
N HIS A 11 8.26 -6.74 2.46
CA HIS A 11 9.35 -6.76 3.43
C HIS A 11 10.69 -6.37 2.81
N ASN A 12 11.47 -5.59 3.57
CA ASN A 12 12.87 -5.29 3.23
C ASN A 12 13.80 -6.25 3.97
N ILE A 13 14.64 -6.98 3.23
CA ILE A 13 15.47 -8.07 3.73
C ILE A 13 16.95 -7.75 3.48
N PRO A 14 17.76 -7.58 4.54
CA PRO A 14 19.20 -7.42 4.38
C PRO A 14 19.87 -8.77 4.05
N HIS A 15 20.70 -8.77 3.00
CA HIS A 15 21.49 -9.93 2.58
C HIS A 15 22.80 -9.49 1.90
N ARG A 16 23.94 -9.98 2.40
CA ARG A 16 25.29 -9.70 1.85
C ARG A 16 25.55 -8.22 1.55
N GLY A 17 25.40 -7.36 2.55
CA GLY A 17 25.59 -5.91 2.45
C GLY A 17 24.59 -5.15 1.56
N ARG A 18 23.52 -5.79 1.07
CA ARG A 18 22.48 -5.16 0.24
C ARG A 18 21.10 -5.32 0.89
N LEU A 19 20.19 -4.38 0.62
CA LEU A 19 18.79 -4.44 1.05
C LEU A 19 17.91 -4.82 -0.13
N TYR A 20 17.26 -5.98 -0.04
CA TYR A 20 16.33 -6.48 -1.05
C TYR A 20 14.90 -6.24 -0.62
N HIS A 21 14.01 -6.11 -1.59
CA HIS A 21 12.59 -5.92 -1.36
C HIS A 21 11.83 -7.17 -1.81
N VAL A 22 11.12 -7.81 -0.89
CA VAL A 22 10.27 -8.96 -1.20
C VAL A 22 8.83 -8.50 -1.21
N GLN A 23 8.12 -8.74 -2.31
CA GLN A 23 6.73 -8.34 -2.47
C GLN A 23 5.89 -9.54 -2.93
N THR A 24 4.75 -9.77 -2.29
CA THR A 24 3.78 -10.80 -2.69
C THR A 24 2.43 -10.18 -3.00
N GLU A 25 1.85 -10.53 -4.14
CA GLU A 25 0.54 -10.06 -4.58
C GLU A 25 -0.33 -11.19 -5.12
N ASP A 26 -1.64 -11.13 -4.86
CA ASP A 26 -2.65 -11.99 -5.48
C ASP A 26 -3.30 -11.25 -6.67
N SER A 27 -3.35 -11.92 -7.82
CA SER A 27 -4.02 -11.39 -9.03
C SER A 27 -5.54 -11.54 -9.01
N GLY A 28 -6.09 -12.07 -7.92
CA GLY A 28 -7.50 -12.28 -7.70
C GLY A 28 -8.05 -13.51 -8.40
N VAL A 29 -9.24 -13.91 -7.96
CA VAL A 29 -9.94 -15.16 -8.35
C VAL A 29 -10.10 -15.36 -9.87
N LYS A 30 -10.12 -14.29 -10.68
CA LYS A 30 -10.22 -14.39 -12.15
C LYS A 30 -8.99 -15.03 -12.78
N ARG A 31 -7.83 -14.74 -12.21
CA ARG A 31 -6.51 -15.14 -12.70
C ARG A 31 -5.90 -16.26 -11.85
N ALA A 32 -6.30 -16.33 -10.58
CA ALA A 32 -6.02 -17.38 -9.62
C ALA A 32 -4.53 -17.71 -9.47
N HIS A 33 -3.71 -16.65 -9.40
CA HIS A 33 -2.28 -16.78 -9.16
C HIS A 33 -1.75 -15.71 -8.22
N ILE A 34 -0.79 -16.16 -7.41
CA ILE A 34 -0.01 -15.37 -6.48
C ILE A 34 1.39 -15.22 -7.06
N PHE A 35 1.89 -13.99 -7.09
CA PHE A 35 3.26 -13.69 -7.47
C PHE A 35 4.04 -13.21 -6.26
N THR A 36 5.26 -13.72 -6.10
CA THR A 36 6.24 -13.21 -5.14
C THR A 36 7.50 -12.83 -5.89
N HIS A 37 7.96 -11.61 -5.71
CA HIS A 37 9.16 -11.08 -6.37
C HIS A 37 10.19 -10.64 -5.35
N VAL A 38 11.46 -10.87 -5.66
CA VAL A 38 12.61 -10.26 -4.99
C VAL A 38 13.15 -9.17 -5.90
N PHE A 39 13.17 -7.95 -5.40
CA PHE A 39 13.71 -6.80 -6.10
C PHE A 39 14.98 -6.29 -5.44
N TYR A 40 15.83 -5.69 -6.26
CA TYR A 40 16.90 -4.81 -5.83
C TYR A 40 16.97 -3.63 -6.80
N ASP A 41 16.83 -2.42 -6.27
CA ASP A 41 16.89 -1.16 -7.05
C ASP A 41 16.04 -1.18 -8.34
N GLY A 42 14.80 -1.66 -8.23
CA GLY A 42 13.87 -1.77 -9.37
C GLY A 42 14.10 -2.97 -10.31
N THR A 43 15.16 -3.76 -10.11
CA THR A 43 15.44 -4.97 -10.89
C THR A 43 14.87 -6.21 -10.20
N ILE A 44 14.14 -7.05 -10.95
CA ILE A 44 13.65 -8.34 -10.47
C ILE A 44 14.79 -9.35 -10.50
N ILE A 45 15.14 -9.90 -9.34
CA ILE A 45 16.17 -10.92 -9.18
C ILE A 45 15.59 -12.33 -9.30
N SER A 46 14.42 -12.53 -8.70
CA SER A 46 13.71 -13.81 -8.73
C SER A 46 12.21 -13.59 -8.61
N SER A 47 11.46 -14.49 -9.22
CA SER A 47 10.01 -14.50 -9.24
C SER A 47 9.53 -15.90 -8.89
N ASN A 48 8.53 -16.01 -8.02
CA ASN A 48 7.79 -17.23 -7.78
C ASN A 48 6.32 -17.00 -8.16
N LYS A 49 5.73 -17.98 -8.83
CA LYS A 49 4.33 -17.99 -9.22
C LYS A 49 3.68 -19.22 -8.60
N VAL A 50 2.63 -19.00 -7.81
CA VAL A 50 1.81 -20.06 -7.24
C VAL A 50 0.40 -19.92 -7.79
N ASP A 51 -0.05 -20.93 -8.53
CA ASP A 51 -1.43 -21.02 -9.02
C ASP A 51 -2.30 -21.68 -7.94
N TYR A 52 -3.55 -21.23 -7.79
CA TYR A 52 -4.53 -21.84 -6.88
C TYR A 52 -5.85 -22.15 -7.61
N ASP A 53 -6.61 -23.11 -7.10
CA ASP A 53 -7.92 -23.45 -7.66
C ASP A 53 -9.02 -22.68 -6.94
N PRO A 54 -9.73 -21.76 -7.61
CA PRO A 54 -10.85 -21.03 -7.02
C PRO A 54 -12.08 -21.92 -6.75
N GLY A 55 -12.15 -23.12 -7.33
CA GLY A 55 -13.21 -24.12 -7.13
C GLY A 55 -12.91 -25.15 -6.05
N ALA A 56 -11.77 -25.05 -5.36
CA ALA A 56 -11.41 -25.98 -4.29
C ALA A 56 -12.47 -25.99 -3.17
N GLU A 57 -12.81 -27.18 -2.68
CA GLU A 57 -13.76 -27.39 -1.57
C GLU A 57 -13.11 -27.02 -0.22
N VAL A 58 -12.81 -25.74 -0.03
CA VAL A 58 -12.21 -25.19 1.19
C VAL A 58 -13.26 -24.35 1.92
N GLU A 59 -13.35 -24.48 3.26
CA GLU A 59 -14.32 -23.74 4.07
C GLU A 59 -14.22 -22.22 3.87
N ASN A 60 -12.99 -21.70 3.80
CA ASN A 60 -12.73 -20.28 3.58
C ASN A 60 -11.59 -20.07 2.57
N LEU A 61 -11.97 -19.85 1.30
CA LEU A 61 -11.02 -19.60 0.22
C LEU A 61 -10.11 -18.40 0.49
N ASP A 62 -10.61 -17.35 1.14
CA ASP A 62 -9.80 -16.15 1.39
C ASP A 62 -8.67 -16.46 2.38
N GLN A 63 -8.96 -17.22 3.44
CA GLN A 63 -7.94 -17.69 4.39
C GLN A 63 -6.93 -18.63 3.72
N HIS A 64 -7.39 -19.46 2.78
CA HIS A 64 -6.51 -20.35 2.03
C HIS A 64 -5.53 -19.55 1.15
N ILE A 65 -6.03 -18.55 0.39
CA ILE A 65 -5.19 -17.67 -0.43
C ILE A 65 -4.17 -16.93 0.44
N ILE A 66 -4.60 -16.42 1.59
CA ILE A 66 -3.72 -15.75 2.55
C ILE A 66 -2.60 -16.69 3.01
N GLY A 67 -2.93 -17.92 3.41
CA GLY A 67 -1.92 -18.93 3.77
C GLY A 67 -0.91 -19.20 2.66
N LEU A 68 -1.37 -19.34 1.41
CA LEU A 68 -0.50 -19.53 0.25
C LEU A 68 0.41 -18.30 -0.01
N MET A 69 -0.13 -17.09 0.13
CA MET A 69 0.65 -15.86 -0.01
C MET A 69 1.75 -15.78 1.06
N GLN A 70 1.42 -16.11 2.30
CA GLN A 70 2.35 -16.16 3.42
C GLN A 70 3.47 -17.19 3.20
N GLU A 71 3.10 -18.39 2.79
CA GLU A 71 4.06 -19.47 2.53
C GLU A 71 5.03 -19.11 1.39
N SER A 72 4.50 -18.61 0.27
CA SER A 72 5.32 -18.17 -0.87
C SER A 72 6.28 -17.05 -0.46
N HIS A 73 5.80 -16.09 0.32
CA HIS A 73 6.60 -14.97 0.82
C HIS A 73 7.75 -15.44 1.73
N LYS A 74 7.45 -16.25 2.75
CA LYS A 74 8.45 -16.80 3.69
C LYS A 74 9.47 -17.67 2.96
N SER A 75 9.02 -18.50 2.03
CA SER A 75 9.90 -19.35 1.21
C SER A 75 10.91 -18.51 0.43
N MET A 76 10.44 -17.42 -0.18
CA MET A 76 11.30 -16.50 -0.93
C MET A 76 12.36 -15.83 -0.04
N ILE A 77 11.98 -15.35 1.14
CA ILE A 77 12.91 -14.75 2.12
C ILE A 77 13.95 -15.77 2.56
N ARG A 78 13.52 -17.00 2.89
CA ARG A 78 14.44 -18.07 3.31
C ARG A 78 15.44 -18.42 2.23
N ASN A 79 15.02 -18.51 0.98
CA ASN A 79 15.89 -18.80 -0.15
C ASN A 79 16.89 -17.66 -0.40
N LEU A 80 16.45 -16.40 -0.24
CA LEU A 80 17.35 -15.25 -0.31
C LEU A 80 18.42 -15.33 0.77
N ARG A 81 18.04 -15.55 2.04
CA ARG A 81 18.98 -15.67 3.16
C ARG A 81 19.97 -16.83 3.01
N ARG A 82 19.51 -17.96 2.47
CA ARG A 82 20.34 -19.14 2.18
C ARG A 82 21.28 -18.95 0.98
N GLY A 83 21.18 -17.83 0.27
CA GLY A 83 22.03 -17.55 -0.88
C GLY A 83 21.63 -18.28 -2.17
N VAL A 84 20.42 -18.83 -2.25
CA VAL A 84 19.92 -19.55 -3.45
C VAL A 84 19.89 -18.65 -4.69
N TYR A 85 19.77 -17.34 -4.49
CA TYR A 85 19.73 -16.35 -5.57
C TYR A 85 21.06 -15.65 -5.82
N ASP A 86 22.13 -16.02 -5.13
CA ASP A 86 23.41 -15.30 -5.22
C ASP A 86 24.00 -15.35 -6.63
N ASP A 87 23.93 -16.49 -7.31
CA ASP A 87 24.38 -16.61 -8.71
C ASP A 87 23.63 -15.64 -9.64
N LYS A 88 22.31 -15.52 -9.45
CA LYS A 88 21.47 -14.57 -10.20
C LYS A 88 21.78 -13.13 -9.83
N ILE A 89 22.02 -12.86 -8.55
CA ILE A 89 22.39 -11.53 -8.07
C ILE A 89 23.72 -11.09 -8.71
N VAL A 90 24.72 -11.96 -8.74
CA VAL A 90 26.01 -11.70 -9.38
C VAL A 90 25.82 -11.47 -10.88
N GLN A 91 24.95 -12.23 -11.55
CA GLN A 91 24.66 -12.05 -12.97
C GLN A 91 23.96 -10.71 -13.29
N TYR A 92 22.98 -10.28 -12.49
CA TYR A 92 22.18 -9.08 -12.79
C TYR A 92 22.76 -7.79 -12.21
N ILE A 93 23.41 -7.84 -11.05
CA ILE A 93 23.87 -6.66 -10.30
C ILE A 93 25.41 -6.63 -10.20
N GLY A 94 26.06 -7.80 -10.19
CA GLY A 94 27.49 -7.94 -9.95
C GLY A 94 27.80 -8.46 -8.55
N GLU A 95 29.09 -8.65 -8.28
CA GLU A 95 29.62 -9.24 -7.04
C GLU A 95 29.03 -8.58 -5.77
N HIS A 96 28.87 -9.37 -4.72
CA HIS A 96 28.35 -8.87 -3.46
C HIS A 96 29.38 -8.00 -2.74
N PRO A 97 28.96 -6.88 -2.11
CA PRO A 97 29.86 -6.00 -1.36
C PRO A 97 30.44 -6.67 -0.11
N GLU A 98 29.71 -7.62 0.48
CA GLU A 98 30.25 -8.55 1.47
C GLU A 98 30.48 -9.90 0.77
N GLY A 99 31.70 -10.42 0.87
CA GLY A 99 32.05 -11.74 0.33
C GLY A 99 31.12 -12.81 0.89
N ALA A 100 30.94 -13.90 0.14
CA ALA A 100 30.14 -15.04 0.57
C ALA A 100 30.57 -15.45 1.98
N HIS A 101 29.74 -15.14 2.98
CA HIS A 101 29.90 -15.70 4.31
C HIS A 101 29.60 -17.19 4.19
N ASP A 102 30.61 -17.96 3.79
CA ASP A 102 30.81 -19.27 4.36
C ASP A 102 30.64 -19.12 5.88
N ALA A 103 29.94 -20.08 6.47
CA ALA A 103 29.75 -20.21 7.90
C ALA A 103 31.12 -20.39 8.59
N ALA A 104 31.86 -19.31 8.77
CA ALA A 104 32.84 -19.20 9.83
C ALA A 104 32.03 -18.89 11.10
N PRO A 105 32.20 -19.67 12.19
CA PRO A 105 31.67 -19.26 13.48
C PRO A 105 32.17 -17.85 13.74
N LYS A 106 31.27 -16.88 13.85
CA LYS A 106 31.59 -15.63 14.53
C LYS A 106 31.91 -16.05 15.95
N GLU A 107 33.19 -16.24 16.21
CA GLU A 107 33.75 -16.38 17.54
C GLU A 107 33.18 -15.21 18.34
N SER A 108 32.32 -15.56 19.29
CA SER A 108 31.71 -14.62 20.21
C SER A 108 32.82 -13.75 20.78
N PRO A 109 32.76 -12.41 20.69
CA PRO A 109 33.62 -11.61 21.53
C PRO A 109 33.36 -12.03 22.99
N PRO A 110 34.41 -12.11 23.84
CA PRO A 110 34.21 -12.45 25.24
C PRO A 110 33.18 -11.50 25.86
N PRO A 111 32.43 -11.95 26.89
CA PRO A 111 31.45 -11.10 27.54
C PRO A 111 32.18 -9.92 28.16
N SER A 112 32.14 -8.77 27.48
CA SER A 112 32.53 -7.51 28.07
C SER A 112 31.50 -7.22 29.16
N GLU A 113 31.99 -7.29 30.39
CA GLU A 113 31.29 -7.00 31.63
C GLU A 113 30.40 -5.76 31.50
N ASP A 114 29.20 -5.86 32.08
CA ASP A 114 28.26 -4.77 32.32
C ASP A 114 28.95 -3.60 33.05
N VAL A 115 29.53 -2.66 32.30
CA VAL A 115 29.67 -1.29 32.77
C VAL A 115 28.57 -0.49 32.09
N ARG A 116 27.38 -0.60 32.68
CA ARG A 116 26.30 0.34 32.47
C ARG A 116 26.86 1.73 32.75
N PRO A 117 26.95 2.65 31.76
CA PRO A 117 27.31 4.02 32.06
C PRO A 117 26.27 4.55 33.04
N GLU A 118 26.76 5.00 34.19
CA GLU A 118 25.95 5.57 35.24
C GLU A 118 25.09 6.67 34.64
N ARG A 119 23.77 6.53 34.81
CA ARG A 119 22.80 7.52 34.34
C ARG A 119 23.22 8.87 34.89
N ARG A 120 23.66 9.77 34.01
CA ARG A 120 23.91 11.17 34.36
C ARG A 120 22.69 11.69 35.11
N ALA A 121 22.91 12.27 36.30
CA ALA A 121 21.84 12.84 37.10
C ALA A 121 21.00 13.80 36.24
N PRO A 122 19.67 13.81 36.40
CA PRO A 122 18.83 14.75 35.66
C PRO A 122 19.30 16.17 35.97
N ALA A 123 19.50 16.97 34.92
CA ALA A 123 19.81 18.38 35.07
C ALA A 123 18.61 19.10 35.72
N ASP A 124 18.90 20.06 36.61
CA ASP A 124 17.89 20.93 37.21
C ASP A 124 16.98 21.55 36.13
N PRO A 125 15.67 21.65 36.38
CA PRO A 125 14.75 22.30 35.46
C PRO A 125 15.11 23.78 35.35
N ARG A 126 15.74 24.16 34.24
CA ARG A 126 15.87 25.56 33.85
C ARG A 126 14.48 26.04 33.42
N GLU A 127 13.97 27.06 34.08
CA GLU A 127 12.82 27.84 33.60
C GLU A 127 13.08 28.25 32.16
N VAL A 128 12.25 27.77 31.26
CA VAL A 128 12.31 28.10 29.84
C VAL A 128 11.56 29.41 29.68
N GLU A 129 12.29 30.51 29.55
CA GLU A 129 11.71 31.77 29.08
C GLU A 129 11.25 31.56 27.63
N PRO A 130 9.98 31.88 27.27
CA PRO A 130 9.50 31.73 25.92
C PRO A 130 10.17 32.78 24.99
N GLN A 131 11.25 32.37 24.34
CA GLN A 131 11.90 33.14 23.28
C GLN A 131 11.12 32.96 21.97
N GLY A 132 10.16 33.85 21.73
CA GLY A 132 9.49 34.01 20.44
C GLY A 132 8.37 35.03 20.51
N PRO A 133 8.26 35.98 19.56
CA PRO A 133 7.10 36.87 19.50
C PRO A 133 5.83 36.02 19.25
N PRO A 134 4.68 36.38 19.86
CA PRO A 134 3.46 35.60 19.73
C PRO A 134 3.03 35.52 18.26
N LEU A 135 2.74 34.30 17.80
CA LEU A 135 2.16 34.07 16.47
C LEU A 135 0.79 34.74 16.40
N THR A 136 0.69 35.81 15.62
CA THR A 136 -0.58 36.47 15.33
C THR A 136 -1.42 35.59 14.40
N PRO A 137 -2.75 35.47 14.62
CA PRO A 137 -3.63 34.80 13.67
C PRO A 137 -3.60 35.51 12.31
N GLY A 138 -3.06 34.83 11.29
CA GLY A 138 -3.03 35.34 9.92
C GLY A 138 -4.44 35.52 9.36
N HIS A 139 -4.70 36.66 8.72
CA HIS A 139 -5.91 36.85 7.93
C HIS A 139 -5.90 35.90 6.71
N PRO A 140 -7.05 35.34 6.31
CA PRO A 140 -7.13 34.59 5.06
C PRO A 140 -6.79 35.54 3.90
N GLY A 141 -5.71 35.24 3.19
CA GLY A 141 -5.35 35.94 1.95
C GLY A 141 -6.46 35.79 0.89
N PRO A 142 -6.52 36.68 -0.11
CA PRO A 142 -7.52 36.58 -1.16
C PRO A 142 -7.39 35.24 -1.89
N THR A 143 -8.49 34.52 -2.02
CA THR A 143 -8.57 33.29 -2.82
C THR A 143 -8.28 33.63 -4.28
N VAL A 144 -7.04 33.40 -4.72
CA VAL A 144 -6.67 33.53 -6.13
C VAL A 144 -7.08 32.24 -6.83
N ASP A 145 -7.94 32.36 -7.84
CA ASP A 145 -8.41 31.24 -8.64
C ASP A 145 -7.21 30.55 -9.34
N PRO A 146 -6.94 29.25 -9.11
CA PRO A 146 -5.76 28.56 -9.64
C PRO A 146 -5.75 28.45 -11.17
N THR A 147 -6.85 28.80 -11.84
CA THR A 147 -6.93 28.86 -13.30
C THR A 147 -6.17 30.04 -13.90
N LEU A 148 -5.80 31.06 -13.09
CA LEU A 148 -5.11 32.27 -13.56
C LEU A 148 -3.59 32.27 -13.35
N THR A 149 -3.05 31.34 -12.58
CA THR A 149 -1.63 31.39 -12.14
C THR A 149 -0.74 30.24 -12.63
N HIS A 150 -1.29 29.24 -13.33
CA HIS A 150 -0.47 28.17 -13.89
C HIS A 150 0.02 28.47 -15.32
N PRO A 151 1.35 28.39 -15.61
CA PRO A 151 1.92 28.67 -16.93
C PRO A 151 1.47 27.70 -18.04
N ALA A 152 0.90 26.55 -17.66
CA ALA A 152 0.31 25.60 -18.59
C ALA A 152 -1.00 26.09 -19.24
N PHE A 153 -1.73 27.02 -18.58
CA PHE A 153 -3.03 27.54 -19.04
C PHE A 153 -2.98 28.99 -19.55
N SER A 154 -1.85 29.70 -19.39
CA SER A 154 -1.65 31.05 -19.94
C SER A 154 -1.11 31.05 -21.37
N SER A 155 -0.77 29.89 -21.93
CA SER A 155 -0.27 29.78 -23.29
C SER A 155 -1.40 30.02 -24.31
N ARG A 156 -1.14 30.87 -25.31
CA ARG A 156 -2.05 31.11 -26.45
C ARG A 156 -2.41 29.81 -27.18
N GLU A 157 -1.52 28.83 -27.15
CA GLU A 157 -1.69 27.54 -27.82
C GLU A 157 -2.73 26.66 -27.10
N ALA A 158 -2.72 26.64 -25.76
CA ALA A 158 -3.75 25.96 -24.97
C ALA A 158 -5.14 26.62 -25.17
N GLN A 159 -5.19 27.95 -25.23
CA GLN A 159 -6.43 28.69 -25.52
C GLN A 159 -6.96 28.40 -26.94
N ALA A 160 -6.06 28.28 -27.93
CA ALA A 160 -6.42 27.94 -29.31
C ALA A 160 -6.94 26.49 -29.43
N GLN A 161 -6.41 25.54 -28.67
CA GLN A 161 -6.89 24.15 -28.66
C GLN A 161 -8.29 24.02 -28.05
N VAL A 162 -8.59 24.76 -26.97
CA VAL A 162 -9.93 24.82 -26.40
C VAL A 162 -10.91 25.49 -27.36
N ALA A 163 -10.51 26.58 -28.02
CA ALA A 163 -11.33 27.24 -29.04
C ALA A 163 -11.57 26.35 -30.28
N ALA A 164 -10.56 25.59 -30.72
CA ALA A 164 -10.68 24.62 -31.81
C ALA A 164 -11.63 23.47 -31.44
N SER A 165 -11.61 23.00 -30.19
CA SER A 165 -12.56 21.99 -29.69
C SER A 165 -14.00 22.49 -29.61
N ALA A 166 -14.20 23.82 -29.51
CA ALA A 166 -15.51 24.45 -29.51
C ALA A 166 -16.06 24.76 -30.93
N GLY A 167 -15.21 24.68 -31.97
CA GLY A 167 -15.54 25.10 -33.34
C GLY A 167 -15.99 24.01 -34.31
N ALA A 168 -15.94 22.72 -33.95
CA ALA A 168 -16.23 21.62 -34.87
C ALA A 168 -17.43 20.76 -34.42
N GLY A 169 -18.62 21.08 -34.97
CA GLY A 169 -19.55 20.07 -35.48
C GLY A 169 -20.36 19.17 -34.51
N ALA A 170 -21.56 19.63 -34.17
CA ALA A 170 -22.83 18.88 -34.19
C ALA A 170 -22.87 17.42 -33.66
N GLY A 171 -22.92 17.26 -32.33
CA GLY A 171 -23.54 16.10 -31.67
C GLY A 171 -25.04 16.34 -31.40
N PRO A 172 -25.89 15.29 -31.31
CA PRO A 172 -27.33 15.48 -31.18
C PRO A 172 -27.67 16.28 -29.92
N LYS A 173 -28.49 17.33 -30.08
CA LYS A 173 -28.97 18.18 -28.98
C LYS A 173 -29.79 17.32 -28.01
N ARG A 174 -29.16 16.83 -26.94
CA ARG A 174 -29.88 16.39 -25.74
C ARG A 174 -30.49 17.64 -25.12
N SER A 175 -31.81 17.66 -24.97
CA SER A 175 -32.51 18.68 -24.21
C SER A 175 -32.01 18.65 -22.75
N SER A 176 -31.13 19.58 -22.40
CA SER A 176 -30.78 19.86 -21.00
C SER A 176 -32.00 20.52 -20.35
N ARG A 177 -32.82 19.71 -19.70
CA ARG A 177 -33.89 20.17 -18.83
C ARG A 177 -33.23 20.67 -17.55
N GLY A 178 -32.90 21.96 -17.53
CA GLY A 178 -32.48 22.67 -16.32
C GLY A 178 -33.54 22.55 -15.22
N PRO A 179 -33.20 22.82 -13.95
CA PRO A 179 -34.09 22.61 -12.82
C PRO A 179 -35.27 23.58 -12.88
N SER A 180 -36.37 23.15 -13.52
CA SER A 180 -37.65 23.83 -13.41
C SER A 180 -38.12 23.70 -11.96
N ARG A 181 -38.31 24.84 -11.28
CA ARG A 181 -38.99 24.91 -9.98
C ARG A 181 -40.38 24.28 -10.12
N VAL A 182 -40.52 23.01 -9.72
CA VAL A 182 -41.81 22.34 -9.67
C VAL A 182 -42.49 22.75 -8.36
N ARG A 183 -43.52 23.59 -8.48
CA ARG A 183 -44.48 23.85 -7.40
C ARG A 183 -45.06 22.50 -6.95
N ARG A 184 -45.02 22.23 -5.64
CA ARG A 184 -45.71 21.09 -5.03
C ARG A 184 -47.19 21.12 -5.41
N ARG A 185 -47.63 20.16 -6.20
CA ARG A 185 -49.02 19.73 -6.27
C ARG A 185 -49.10 18.38 -5.55
N ALA A 186 -49.81 18.36 -4.43
CA ALA A 186 -50.13 17.13 -3.71
C ALA A 186 -51.18 16.36 -4.52
N VAL A 187 -50.80 15.20 -5.07
CA VAL A 187 -51.71 14.12 -5.49
C VAL A 187 -50.98 12.80 -5.23
N GLY A 188 -51.63 11.90 -4.48
CA GLY A 188 -51.03 10.71 -3.88
C GLY A 188 -50.86 9.48 -4.78
N GLY A 189 -50.35 8.42 -4.14
CA GLY A 189 -50.10 7.06 -4.68
C GLY A 189 -48.88 7.02 -5.59
N ILE A 190 -47.88 6.13 -5.48
CA ILE A 190 -47.87 4.71 -5.13
C ILE A 190 -46.39 4.31 -4.82
N GLY A 191 -46.20 3.27 -4.02
CA GLY A 191 -45.00 3.00 -3.24
C GLY A 191 -43.69 2.77 -4.02
N GLY A 192 -42.60 3.31 -3.45
CA GLY A 192 -41.22 3.04 -3.82
C GLY A 192 -40.34 2.90 -2.58
N ARG A 193 -40.78 2.12 -1.59
CA ARG A 193 -40.16 2.01 -0.25
C ARG A 193 -39.21 0.80 -0.11
N GLY A 194 -38.58 0.37 -1.20
CA GLY A 194 -37.79 -0.88 -1.22
C GLY A 194 -36.29 -0.73 -1.49
N VAL A 195 -35.86 0.27 -2.26
CA VAL A 195 -34.50 0.25 -2.85
C VAL A 195 -33.45 0.94 -1.98
N ALA A 196 -33.82 2.00 -1.25
CA ALA A 196 -32.86 2.76 -0.42
C ALA A 196 -32.43 2.00 0.85
N ALA A 197 -33.35 1.23 1.46
CA ALA A 197 -33.07 0.42 2.64
C ALA A 197 -32.15 -0.77 2.32
N ASP A 198 -32.35 -1.39 1.17
CA ASP A 198 -31.51 -2.50 0.70
C ASP A 198 -30.10 -2.03 0.32
N GLN A 199 -29.95 -0.83 -0.27
CA GLN A 199 -28.63 -0.23 -0.53
C GLN A 199 -27.89 0.16 0.76
N THR A 200 -28.58 0.73 1.76
CA THR A 200 -27.94 1.07 3.05
C THR A 200 -27.59 -0.17 3.86
N ALA A 201 -28.39 -1.24 3.79
CA ALA A 201 -28.05 -2.53 4.38
C ALA A 201 -26.81 -3.15 3.70
N LYS A 202 -26.76 -3.15 2.36
CA LYS A 202 -25.59 -3.62 1.59
C LYS A 202 -24.33 -2.81 1.89
N ALA A 203 -24.43 -1.49 2.02
CA ALA A 203 -23.32 -0.63 2.40
C ALA A 203 -22.79 -0.97 3.80
N LYS A 204 -23.66 -1.13 4.80
CA LYS A 204 -23.26 -1.53 6.16
C LYS A 204 -22.63 -2.92 6.21
N ILE A 205 -23.10 -3.85 5.38
CA ILE A 205 -22.53 -5.20 5.28
C ILE A 205 -21.13 -5.14 4.67
N ASN A 206 -20.92 -4.34 3.63
CA ASN A 206 -19.60 -4.16 3.03
C ASN A 206 -18.65 -3.46 4.00
N GLU A 207 -19.08 -2.39 4.67
CA GLU A 207 -18.28 -1.69 5.68
C GLU A 207 -17.84 -2.63 6.82
N ARG A 208 -18.75 -3.47 7.32
CA ARG A 208 -18.41 -4.50 8.32
C ARG A 208 -17.43 -5.53 7.79
N ARG A 209 -17.57 -5.95 6.53
CA ARG A 209 -16.63 -6.88 5.88
C ARG A 209 -15.26 -6.24 5.73
N ASP A 210 -15.19 -4.99 5.28
CA ASP A 210 -13.94 -4.26 5.09
C ASP A 210 -13.20 -4.05 6.41
N VAL A 211 -13.93 -3.77 7.50
CA VAL A 211 -13.34 -3.68 8.85
C VAL A 211 -12.83 -5.04 9.34
N ILE A 212 -13.57 -6.13 9.10
CA ILE A 212 -13.15 -7.48 9.48
C ILE A 212 -11.93 -7.90 8.66
N ILE A 213 -11.93 -7.67 7.35
CA ILE A 213 -10.80 -7.95 6.45
C ILE A 213 -9.60 -7.10 6.84
N GLY A 214 -9.78 -5.82 7.17
CA GLY A 214 -8.70 -4.93 7.60
C GLY A 214 -8.08 -5.38 8.92
N LYS A 215 -8.89 -5.77 9.90
CA LYS A 215 -8.40 -6.31 11.18
C LYS A 215 -7.67 -7.65 10.99
N PHE A 216 -8.25 -8.54 10.17
CA PHE A 216 -7.65 -9.82 9.83
C PHE A 216 -6.32 -9.65 9.09
N ALA A 217 -6.25 -8.73 8.11
CA ALA A 217 -5.03 -8.42 7.39
C ALA A 217 -3.93 -7.87 8.32
N ALA A 218 -4.28 -7.00 9.27
CA ALA A 218 -3.33 -6.45 10.24
C ALA A 218 -2.78 -7.51 11.21
N GLU A 219 -3.62 -8.41 11.72
CA GLU A 219 -3.18 -9.54 12.57
C GLU A 219 -2.26 -10.49 11.80
N HIS A 220 -2.64 -10.84 10.57
CA HIS A 220 -1.81 -11.70 9.71
C HIS A 220 -0.48 -11.03 9.32
N GLN A 221 -0.46 -9.72 9.12
CA GLN A 221 0.77 -8.98 8.86
C GLN A 221 1.69 -9.01 10.08
N ALA A 222 1.17 -8.74 11.28
CA ALA A 222 1.97 -8.76 12.51
C ALA A 222 2.61 -10.13 12.78
N GLN A 223 1.85 -11.21 12.59
CA GLN A 223 2.38 -12.57 12.73
C GLN A 223 3.49 -12.87 11.72
N LEU A 224 3.35 -12.42 10.47
CA LEU A 224 4.40 -12.56 9.47
C LEU A 224 5.65 -11.75 9.81
N ASP A 225 5.46 -10.53 10.30
CA ASP A 225 6.57 -9.65 10.69
C ASP A 225 7.38 -10.30 11.81
N GLU A 226 6.73 -10.87 12.84
CA GLU A 226 7.40 -11.60 13.92
C GLU A 226 8.18 -12.82 13.40
N GLU A 227 7.57 -13.61 12.51
CA GLU A 227 8.25 -14.79 11.93
C GLU A 227 9.41 -14.39 11.02
N ILE A 228 9.28 -13.31 10.25
CA ILE A 228 10.35 -12.80 9.39
C ILE A 228 11.49 -12.25 10.25
N LEU A 229 11.19 -11.53 11.32
CA LEU A 229 12.19 -11.08 12.29
C LEU A 229 12.94 -12.27 12.91
N ALA A 230 12.24 -13.36 13.24
CA ALA A 230 12.87 -14.58 13.71
C ALA A 230 13.83 -15.16 12.65
N LEU A 231 13.40 -15.25 11.38
CA LEU A 231 14.25 -15.70 10.26
C LEU A 231 15.45 -14.78 9.97
N LEU A 232 15.38 -13.50 10.35
CA LEU A 232 16.50 -12.56 10.22
C LEU A 232 17.48 -12.64 11.38
N SER A 233 17.03 -13.13 12.55
CA SER A 233 17.86 -13.33 13.73
C SER A 233 18.68 -14.63 13.71
N GLU A 234 18.29 -15.60 12.88
CA GLU A 234 19.06 -16.79 12.52
C GLU A 234 20.16 -16.48 11.49
#